data_AF-A0A6M7W6F5-F1
#
_entry.id   AF-A0A6M7W6F5-F1
#
_cell.length_a   1.000
_cell.length_b   1.000
_cell.length_c   1.000
_cell.angle_alpha   90.00
_cell.angle_beta   90.00
_cell.angle_gamma   90.00
#
_symmetry.space_group_name_H-M   'P 1'
#
loop_
_entity.id
_entity.type
_entity.pdbx_description
1 polymer ?
#
loop_
_entity_poly.entity_id
_entity_poly.type
_entity_poly.pdbx_seq_one_letter_code
_entity_poly.pdbx_strand_id
1 'polypeptide(L)'
;MLEALIFVVFPFCMLFAAISDMLSMTIANRVSVLLVAVFALVAPLTGMEWAAYGWHFAAGALVLAVTFGLFAMGGMGGGDAKLLAATAVWMGLNVHLVEYLVVSTFIGGLLTLAILVYRKSPLAVITGRNPFLRHFADDTTGVPYGIALGLGGLLTYPDSPLMVWALARLAS
;
A
#
# COMPACT_ATOMS: atom_id res chain seq x y z
N MET A 1 -4.16 -6.32 -23.67
CA MET A 1 -2.81 -6.06 -23.10
C MET A 1 -2.86 -5.11 -21.91
N LEU A 2 -3.74 -4.10 -21.90
CA LEU A 2 -3.92 -3.18 -20.78
C LEU A 2 -4.50 -3.88 -19.53
N GLU A 3 -5.39 -4.83 -19.75
CA GLU A 3 -6.02 -5.65 -18.70
C GLU A 3 -4.95 -6.41 -17.90
N ALA A 4 -3.98 -7.02 -18.58
CA ALA A 4 -2.88 -7.72 -17.94
C ALA A 4 -2.02 -6.78 -17.06
N LEU A 5 -1.79 -5.53 -17.50
CA LEU A 5 -1.09 -4.54 -16.68
C LEU A 5 -1.87 -4.20 -15.41
N ILE A 6 -3.18 -4.02 -15.52
CA ILE A 6 -4.07 -3.75 -14.38
C ILE A 6 -4.06 -4.94 -13.41
N PHE A 7 -4.28 -6.16 -13.90
CA PHE A 7 -4.32 -7.35 -13.05
C PHE A 7 -2.99 -7.71 -12.38
N VAL A 8 -1.86 -7.35 -13.00
CA VAL A 8 -0.56 -7.81 -12.51
C VAL A 8 0.18 -6.71 -11.73
N VAL A 9 0.26 -5.49 -12.25
CA VAL A 9 1.17 -4.47 -11.70
C VAL A 9 0.77 -4.09 -10.29
N PHE A 10 -0.50 -3.75 -10.06
CA PHE A 10 -0.92 -3.32 -8.73
C PHE A 10 -0.77 -4.45 -7.71
N PRO A 11 -1.33 -5.66 -7.91
CA PRO A 11 -1.18 -6.73 -6.93
C PRO A 11 0.27 -7.15 -6.69
N PHE A 12 1.09 -7.20 -7.75
CA PHE A 12 2.51 -7.51 -7.64
C PHE A 12 3.26 -6.46 -6.81
N CYS A 13 3.03 -5.17 -7.06
CA CYS A 13 3.63 -4.08 -6.29
C CYS A 13 3.22 -4.13 -4.81
N MET A 14 1.95 -4.42 -4.51
CA MET A 14 1.47 -4.53 -3.13
C MET A 14 2.09 -5.71 -2.40
N LEU A 15 2.17 -6.88 -3.05
CA LEU A 15 2.80 -8.06 -2.46
C LEU A 15 4.30 -7.86 -2.29
N PHE A 16 4.98 -7.28 -3.30
CA PHE A 16 6.40 -6.98 -3.23
C PHE A 16 6.70 -5.96 -2.13
N ALA A 17 5.89 -4.91 -1.98
CA ALA A 17 6.05 -3.94 -0.90
C ALA A 17 5.86 -4.60 0.47
N ALA A 18 4.82 -5.42 0.66
CA ALA A 18 4.58 -6.13 1.91
C ALA A 18 5.73 -7.07 2.28
N ILE A 19 6.23 -7.85 1.31
CA ILE A 19 7.35 -8.77 1.52
C ILE A 19 8.65 -8.00 1.79
N SER A 20 8.97 -7.00 0.97
CA SER A 20 10.17 -6.16 1.13
C SER A 20 10.17 -5.48 2.50
N ASP A 21 9.03 -4.93 2.92
CA ASP A 21 8.91 -4.27 4.22
C ASP A 21 9.05 -5.27 5.38
N MET A 22 8.47 -6.46 5.27
CA MET A 22 8.65 -7.54 6.25
C MET A 22 10.11 -7.98 6.39
N LEU A 23 10.85 -8.05 5.28
CA LEU A 23 12.21 -8.60 5.25
C LEU A 23 13.29 -7.56 5.60
N SER A 24 13.14 -6.35 5.09
CA SER A 24 14.18 -5.32 5.14
C SER A 24 13.69 -3.99 5.71
N MET A 25 12.46 -3.90 6.23
CA MET A 25 11.85 -2.67 6.80
C MET A 25 11.99 -1.47 5.86
N THR A 26 12.01 -1.74 4.55
CA THR A 26 12.29 -0.75 3.51
C THR A 26 11.40 -1.03 2.32
N ILE A 27 10.64 0.00 1.93
CA ILE A 27 9.84 0.02 0.71
C ILE A 27 10.63 0.80 -0.34
N ALA A 28 11.03 0.13 -1.42
CA ALA A 28 11.80 0.76 -2.48
C ALA A 28 10.97 1.83 -3.22
N ASN A 29 11.52 3.04 -3.39
CA ASN A 29 10.88 4.13 -4.13
C ASN A 29 10.41 3.71 -5.55
N ARG A 30 11.08 2.73 -6.15
CA ARG A 30 10.75 2.17 -7.46
C ARG A 30 9.33 1.60 -7.51
N VAL A 31 8.82 1.05 -6.40
CA VAL A 31 7.46 0.49 -6.33
C VAL A 31 6.42 1.59 -6.48
N SER A 32 6.54 2.66 -5.68
CA SER A 32 5.66 3.81 -5.74
C SER A 32 5.71 4.50 -7.10
N VAL A 33 6.90 4.67 -7.67
CA VAL A 33 7.09 5.27 -9.00
C VAL A 33 6.44 4.40 -10.08
N LEU A 34 6.63 3.08 -10.03
CA LEU A 34 6.03 2.16 -10.99
C LEU A 34 4.49 2.20 -10.93
N LEU A 35 3.91 2.20 -9.73
CA LEU A 35 2.47 2.32 -9.53
C LEU A 35 1.92 3.59 -10.17
N VAL A 36 2.51 4.75 -9.89
CA VAL A 36 2.05 6.03 -10.44
C VAL A 36 2.25 6.09 -11.96
N ALA A 37 3.40 5.65 -12.46
CA ALA A 37 3.72 5.67 -13.88
C ALA A 37 2.77 4.77 -14.69
N VAL A 38 2.50 3.56 -14.21
CA VAL A 38 1.57 2.64 -14.88
C VAL A 38 0.16 3.19 -14.85
N PHE A 39 -0.30 3.76 -13.73
CA PHE A 39 -1.62 4.42 -13.69
C PHE A 39 -1.71 5.56 -14.71
N ALA A 40 -0.70 6.44 -14.75
CA ALA A 40 -0.66 7.59 -15.64
C ALA A 40 -0.76 7.20 -17.12
N LEU A 41 -0.16 6.07 -17.49
CA LEU A 41 -0.18 5.56 -18.86
C LEU A 41 -1.47 4.80 -19.18
N VAL A 42 -1.95 3.97 -18.25
CA VAL A 42 -3.07 3.06 -18.51
C VAL A 42 -4.41 3.78 -18.41
N ALA A 43 -4.60 4.64 -17.41
CA ALA A 43 -5.91 5.23 -17.13
C ALA A 43 -6.50 6.01 -18.33
N PRO A 44 -5.76 6.88 -19.06
CA PRO A 44 -6.30 7.56 -20.24
C PRO A 44 -6.69 6.60 -21.36
N LEU A 45 -5.99 5.46 -21.50
CA LEU A 45 -6.24 4.45 -22.52
C LEU A 45 -7.51 3.62 -22.25
N THR A 46 -8.04 3.66 -21.02
CA THR A 46 -9.31 2.98 -20.68
C THR A 46 -10.56 3.78 -21.10
N GLY A 47 -10.37 5.02 -21.57
CA GLY A 47 -11.46 5.95 -21.86
C GLY A 47 -11.97 6.70 -20.61
N MET A 48 -11.18 6.71 -19.53
CA MET A 48 -11.47 7.47 -18.33
C MET A 48 -11.59 8.96 -18.65
N GLU A 49 -12.63 9.61 -18.12
CA GLU A 49 -12.83 11.04 -18.27
C GLU A 49 -11.63 11.83 -17.70
N TRP A 50 -11.20 12.89 -18.38
CA TRP A 50 -10.08 13.72 -17.94
C TRP A 50 -10.28 14.33 -16.54
N ALA A 51 -11.51 14.70 -16.18
CA ALA A 51 -11.81 15.19 -14.84
C ALA A 51 -11.60 14.10 -13.78
N ALA A 52 -12.10 12.89 -14.02
CA ALA A 52 -11.88 11.75 -13.14
C ALA A 52 -10.39 11.43 -13.02
N TYR A 53 -9.66 11.37 -14.13
CA TYR A 53 -8.21 11.18 -14.15
C TYR A 53 -7.48 12.21 -13.27
N GLY A 54 -7.83 13.50 -13.37
CA GLY A 54 -7.29 14.55 -12.50
C GLY A 54 -7.58 14.31 -11.02
N TRP A 55 -8.79 13.86 -10.68
CA TRP A 55 -9.16 13.53 -9.30
C TRP A 55 -8.36 12.37 -8.71
N HIS A 56 -7.93 11.40 -9.51
CA HIS A 56 -7.02 10.34 -9.05
C HIS A 56 -5.65 10.90 -8.63
N PHE A 57 -5.08 11.84 -9.38
CA PHE A 57 -3.84 12.50 -8.97
C PHE A 57 -4.04 13.44 -7.78
N ALA A 58 -5.18 14.12 -7.71
CA ALA A 58 -5.53 14.91 -6.53
C ALA A 58 -5.63 14.03 -5.27
N ALA A 59 -6.17 12.81 -5.39
CA ALA A 59 -6.20 11.83 -4.31
C ALA A 59 -4.79 11.48 -3.82
N GLY A 60 -3.90 11.11 -4.74
CA GLY A 60 -2.51 10.81 -4.43
C GLY A 60 -1.77 11.99 -3.78
N ALA A 61 -1.97 13.21 -4.31
CA ALA A 61 -1.35 14.42 -3.78
C ALA A 61 -1.86 14.79 -2.38
N LEU A 62 -3.17 14.67 -2.15
CA LEU A 62 -3.78 14.91 -0.83
C LEU A 62 -3.24 13.91 0.20
N VAL A 63 -3.25 12.62 -0.15
CA VAL A 63 -2.73 11.55 0.72
C VAL A 63 -1.24 11.74 0.99
N LEU A 64 -0.46 12.14 -0.02
CA LEU A 64 0.95 12.47 0.15
C LEU A 64 1.14 13.66 1.08
N ALA A 65 0.37 14.74 0.93
CA ALA A 65 0.51 15.92 1.78
C ALA A 65 0.24 15.60 3.25
N VAL A 66 -0.82 14.83 3.53
CA VAL A 66 -1.16 14.38 4.89
C VAL A 66 -0.10 13.45 5.45
N THR A 67 0.30 12.42 4.70
CA THR A 67 1.29 11.44 5.18
C THR A 67 2.70 12.02 5.28
N PHE A 68 3.05 12.99 4.43
CA PHE A 68 4.29 13.74 4.56
C PHE A 68 4.30 14.58 5.84
N GLY A 69 3.17 15.19 6.22
CA GLY A 69 3.03 15.85 7.52
C GLY A 69 3.26 14.88 8.69
N LEU A 70 2.67 13.68 8.63
CA LEU A 70 2.91 12.63 9.63
C LEU A 70 4.38 12.18 9.67
N PHE A 71 5.02 12.02 8.50
CA PHE A 71 6.44 11.70 8.39
C PHE A 71 7.32 12.79 9.00
N ALA A 72 7.04 14.07 8.72
CA ALA A 72 7.80 15.20 9.26
C ALA A 72 7.70 15.30 10.79
N MET A 73 6.58 14.86 11.37
CA MET A 73 6.39 14.75 12.83
C MET A 73 6.98 13.45 13.43
N GLY A 74 7.53 12.55 12.62
CA GLY A 74 8.08 11.26 13.05
C GLY A 74 7.04 10.18 13.33
N GLY A 75 5.77 10.38 12.91
CA GLY A 75 4.67 9.45 13.17
C GLY A 75 4.49 8.33 12.13
N MET A 76 5.09 8.43 10.95
CA MET A 76 4.97 7.45 9.87
C MET A 76 6.28 7.31 9.11
N GLY A 77 6.59 6.10 8.61
CA GLY A 77 7.76 5.86 7.76
C GLY A 77 7.63 6.53 6.38
N GLY A 78 8.74 7.04 5.85
CA GLY A 78 8.75 7.67 4.53
C GLY A 78 8.43 6.69 3.38
N GLY A 79 8.68 5.40 3.57
CA GLY A 79 8.27 4.34 2.63
C GLY A 79 6.76 4.16 2.57
N ASP A 80 6.12 4.05 3.74
CA ASP A 80 4.67 3.90 3.88
C ASP A 80 3.92 5.08 3.29
N ALA A 81 4.38 6.31 3.59
CA ALA A 81 3.79 7.54 3.05
C ALA A 81 3.77 7.55 1.52
N LYS A 82 4.88 7.14 0.89
CA LYS A 82 4.99 7.08 -0.58
C LYS A 82 4.14 5.96 -1.17
N LEU A 83 4.09 4.80 -0.53
CA LEU A 83 3.26 3.68 -0.98
C LEU A 83 1.77 4.05 -0.90
N LEU A 84 1.34 4.59 0.24
CA LEU A 84 -0.04 5.03 0.47
C LEU A 84 -0.47 6.04 -0.60
N ALA A 85 0.36 7.07 -0.85
CA ALA A 85 0.10 8.06 -1.88
C ALA A 85 0.00 7.45 -3.29
N ALA A 86 0.92 6.54 -3.65
CA ALA A 86 0.88 5.86 -4.94
C ALA A 86 -0.37 4.99 -5.10
N THR A 87 -0.76 4.24 -4.07
CA THR A 87 -1.98 3.42 -4.08
C THR A 87 -3.26 4.26 -4.11
N ALA A 88 -3.26 5.44 -3.49
CA ALA A 88 -4.40 6.35 -3.53
C ALA A 88 -4.71 6.85 -4.95
N VAL A 89 -3.69 6.99 -5.81
CA VAL A 89 -3.89 7.28 -7.23
C VAL A 89 -4.70 6.17 -7.91
N TRP A 90 -4.53 4.91 -7.53
CA TRP A 90 -5.30 3.80 -8.12
C TRP A 90 -6.74 3.73 -7.61
N MET A 91 -6.95 4.02 -6.32
CA MET A 91 -8.29 4.02 -5.72
C MET A 91 -9.13 5.21 -6.19
N GLY A 92 -8.51 6.38 -6.35
CA GLY A 92 -9.18 7.64 -6.72
C GLY A 92 -9.79 8.37 -5.53
N LEU A 93 -10.16 9.63 -5.73
CA LEU A 93 -10.75 10.45 -4.65
C LEU A 93 -12.24 10.13 -4.47
N ASN A 94 -12.54 8.95 -3.93
CA ASN A 94 -13.89 8.44 -3.77
C ASN A 94 -13.99 7.56 -2.51
N VAL A 95 -15.12 6.87 -2.34
CA VAL A 95 -15.38 5.98 -1.20
C VAL A 95 -14.37 4.82 -1.09
N HIS A 96 -13.83 4.32 -2.21
CA HIS A 96 -12.86 3.23 -2.21
C HIS A 96 -11.51 3.62 -1.61
N LEU A 97 -11.10 4.88 -1.74
CA LEU A 97 -9.94 5.39 -1.01
C LEU A 97 -10.19 5.38 0.49
N VAL A 98 -11.38 5.82 0.93
CA VAL A 98 -11.72 5.80 2.35
C VAL A 98 -11.75 4.37 2.88
N GLU A 99 -12.35 3.45 2.13
CA GLU A 99 -12.37 2.02 2.45
C GLU A 99 -10.95 1.45 2.57
N TYR A 100 -10.09 1.72 1.58
CA TYR A 100 -8.68 1.32 1.61
C TYR A 100 -7.96 1.84 2.87
N LEU A 101 -8.13 3.12 3.21
CA LEU A 101 -7.51 3.71 4.40
C LEU A 101 -8.02 3.07 5.68
N VAL A 102 -9.32 2.82 5.78
CA VAL A 102 -9.94 2.17 6.95
C VAL A 102 -9.45 0.74 7.09
N VAL A 103 -9.53 -0.07 6.05
CA VAL A 103 -9.07 -1.47 6.05
C VAL A 103 -7.59 -1.56 6.41
N SER A 104 -6.75 -0.73 5.76
CA SER A 104 -5.32 -0.68 6.05
C SER A 104 -5.01 -0.25 7.49
N THR A 105 -5.78 0.69 8.04
CA THR A 105 -5.64 1.13 9.44
C THR A 105 -6.02 0.01 10.39
N PHE A 106 -7.11 -0.73 10.13
CA PHE A 106 -7.50 -1.87 10.95
C PHE A 106 -6.45 -3.00 10.93
N ILE A 107 -5.96 -3.37 9.74
CA ILE A 107 -4.92 -4.39 9.61
C ILE A 107 -3.62 -3.92 10.28
N GLY A 108 -3.24 -2.64 10.10
CA GLY A 108 -2.05 -2.06 10.72
C GLY A 108 -2.14 -1.99 12.24
N GLY A 109 -3.31 -1.65 12.78
CA GLY A 109 -3.59 -1.67 14.22
C GLY A 109 -3.50 -3.08 14.79
N LEU A 110 -4.11 -4.06 14.13
CA LEU A 110 -4.03 -5.46 14.54
C LEU A 110 -2.58 -5.99 14.49
N LEU A 111 -1.84 -5.68 13.42
CA LEU A 111 -0.43 -6.02 13.27
C LEU A 111 0.42 -5.41 14.39
N THR A 112 0.19 -4.14 14.70
CA THR A 112 0.90 -3.43 15.78
C THR A 112 0.63 -4.08 17.13
N LEU A 113 -0.64 -4.39 17.44
CA LEU A 113 -0.99 -5.09 18.67
C LEU A 113 -0.34 -6.49 18.74
N ALA A 114 -0.36 -7.25 17.64
CA ALA A 114 0.27 -8.56 17.57
C ALA A 114 1.78 -8.49 17.83
N ILE A 115 2.47 -7.49 17.25
CA ILE A 115 3.90 -7.27 17.45
C ILE A 115 4.19 -6.85 18.89
N LEU A 116 3.38 -5.96 19.49
CA LEU A 116 3.54 -5.56 20.89
C LEU A 116 3.37 -6.73 21.86
N VAL A 117 2.41 -7.62 21.61
CA VAL A 117 2.22 -8.85 22.39
C VAL A 117 3.40 -9.81 22.19
N TYR A 118 3.86 -9.97 20.94
CA TYR A 118 4.99 -10.82 20.60
C TYR A 118 6.29 -10.36 21.27
N ARG A 119 6.60 -9.05 21.24
CA ARG A 119 7.79 -8.46 21.88
C ARG A 119 7.82 -8.70 23.39
N LYS A 120 6.65 -8.71 24.03
CA LYS A 120 6.51 -8.99 25.48
C LYS A 120 6.54 -10.48 25.83
N SER A 121 6.56 -11.38 24.84
CA SER A 121 6.55 -12.83 25.04
C SER A 121 7.97 -13.38 25.22
N PRO A 122 8.16 -14.45 26.02
CA PRO A 122 9.42 -15.20 26.07
C PRO A 122 9.89 -15.69 24.69
N LEU A 123 8.96 -15.82 23.75
CA LEU A 123 9.25 -16.19 22.36
C LEU A 123 10.20 -15.19 21.69
N ALA A 124 10.04 -13.88 21.90
CA ALA A 124 10.91 -12.86 21.31
C ALA A 124 12.38 -13.01 21.75
N VAL A 125 12.61 -13.45 22.99
CA VAL A 125 13.96 -13.72 23.54
C VAL A 125 14.60 -14.92 22.84
N ILE A 126 13.81 -15.93 22.48
CA ILE A 126 14.28 -17.17 21.84
C ILE A 126 14.50 -16.96 20.33
N THR A 127 13.57 -16.27 19.68
CA THR A 127 13.54 -16.08 18.22
C THR A 127 14.35 -14.87 17.74
N GLY A 128 14.83 -14.00 18.63
CA GLY A 128 15.65 -12.83 18.29
C GLY A 128 16.97 -13.15 17.56
N ARG A 129 17.40 -14.42 17.57
CA ARG A 129 18.57 -14.92 16.80
C ARG A 129 18.22 -15.26 15.34
N ASN A 130 16.94 -15.38 14.99
CA ASN A 130 16.52 -15.65 13.62
C ASN A 130 16.48 -14.33 12.82
N PRO A 131 17.19 -14.22 11.69
CA PRO A 131 17.27 -12.98 10.91
C PRO A 131 15.91 -12.43 10.44
N PHE A 132 14.90 -13.28 10.25
CA PHE A 132 13.54 -12.84 9.88
C PHE A 132 12.78 -12.25 11.08
N LEU A 133 12.83 -12.93 12.22
CA LEU A 133 12.07 -12.57 13.41
C LEU A 133 12.78 -11.54 14.29
N ARG A 134 14.07 -11.29 14.03
CA ARG A 134 14.88 -10.31 14.76
C ARG A 134 14.29 -8.90 14.67
N HIS A 135 13.88 -8.47 13.47
CA HIS A 135 13.26 -7.14 13.30
C HIS A 135 11.91 -7.01 14.03
N PHE A 136 11.17 -8.11 14.18
CA PHE A 136 9.92 -8.13 14.94
C PHE A 136 10.13 -8.17 16.45
N ALA A 137 11.20 -8.84 16.90
CA ALA A 137 11.57 -8.97 18.31
C ALA A 137 12.33 -7.76 18.87
N ASP A 138 12.91 -6.91 18.00
CA ASP A 138 13.66 -5.72 18.39
C ASP A 138 12.71 -4.54 18.69
N ASP A 139 12.76 -4.05 19.92
CA ASP A 139 11.95 -2.93 20.40
C ASP A 139 12.32 -1.59 19.73
N THR A 140 13.51 -1.47 19.16
CA THR A 140 13.99 -0.26 18.47
C THR A 140 13.54 -0.19 17.01
N THR A 141 13.05 -1.30 16.45
CA THR A 141 12.59 -1.37 15.07
C THR A 141 11.10 -1.04 14.99
N GLY A 142 10.69 -0.34 13.93
CA GLY A 142 9.29 -0.03 13.66
C GLY A 142 8.43 -1.27 13.34
N VAL A 143 7.15 -1.03 13.08
CA VAL A 143 6.20 -2.04 12.56
C VAL A 143 6.23 -1.98 11.03
N PRO A 144 6.28 -3.13 10.32
CA PRO A 144 6.25 -3.15 8.85
C PRO A 144 4.83 -2.87 8.34
N TYR A 145 4.48 -1.58 8.26
CA TYR A 145 3.17 -1.13 7.81
C TYR A 145 2.91 -1.46 6.33
N GLY A 146 3.93 -1.73 5.54
CA GLY A 146 3.82 -2.24 4.17
C GLY A 146 3.00 -3.54 4.08
N ILE A 147 2.95 -4.36 5.14
CA ILE A 147 2.06 -5.53 5.20
C ILE A 147 0.59 -5.06 5.26
N ALA A 148 0.30 -4.10 6.11
CA ALA A 148 -1.05 -3.57 6.29
C ALA A 148 -1.55 -2.84 5.05
N LEU A 149 -0.69 -1.98 4.47
CA LEU A 149 -0.97 -1.29 3.21
C LEU A 149 -1.13 -2.28 2.07
N GLY A 150 -0.21 -3.26 1.96
CA GLY A 150 -0.23 -4.32 0.96
C GLY A 150 -1.54 -5.11 0.96
N LEU A 151 -1.90 -5.66 2.12
CA LEU A 151 -3.12 -6.45 2.29
C LEU A 151 -4.38 -5.60 2.12
N GLY A 152 -4.42 -4.42 2.75
CA GLY A 152 -5.57 -3.51 2.61
C GLY A 152 -5.80 -3.12 1.16
N GLY A 153 -4.73 -2.83 0.43
CA GLY A 153 -4.79 -2.49 -0.99
C GLY A 153 -5.28 -3.65 -1.83
N LEU A 154 -4.78 -4.87 -1.60
CA LEU A 154 -5.23 -6.07 -2.32
C LEU A 154 -6.70 -6.40 -2.07
N LEU A 155 -7.21 -6.16 -0.85
CA LEU A 155 -8.59 -6.41 -0.50
C LEU A 155 -9.56 -5.42 -1.14
N THR A 156 -9.19 -4.14 -1.26
CA THR A 156 -10.05 -3.09 -1.82
C THR A 156 -9.81 -2.85 -3.32
N TYR A 157 -8.73 -3.40 -3.89
CA TYR A 157 -8.41 -3.25 -5.30
C TYR A 157 -9.48 -3.75 -6.29
N PRO A 158 -10.19 -4.87 -6.03
CA PRO A 158 -11.26 -5.37 -6.91
C PRO A 158 -12.30 -4.30 -7.26
N ASP A 159 -12.61 -3.42 -6.33
CA ASP A 159 -13.62 -2.36 -6.48
C ASP A 159 -13.05 -1.07 -7.10
N SER A 160 -11.74 -1.03 -7.40
CA SER A 160 -11.12 0.15 -7.99
C SER A 160 -11.59 0.39 -9.44
N PRO A 161 -11.67 1.64 -9.91
CA PRO A 161 -12.22 1.96 -11.24
C PRO A 161 -11.54 1.23 -12.41
N LEU A 162 -10.21 1.08 -12.36
CA LEU A 162 -9.46 0.38 -13.40
C LEU A 162 -9.69 -1.13 -13.38
N MET A 163 -9.83 -1.72 -12.19
CA MET A 163 -10.06 -3.15 -12.03
C MET A 163 -11.46 -3.54 -12.50
N VAL A 164 -12.47 -2.75 -12.14
CA VAL A 164 -13.85 -2.92 -12.63
C VAL A 164 -13.90 -2.84 -14.15
N TRP A 165 -13.21 -1.86 -14.75
CA TRP A 165 -13.09 -1.76 -16.20
C TRP A 165 -12.44 -2.99 -16.83
N ALA A 166 -11.34 -3.49 -16.25
CA ALA A 166 -10.63 -4.67 -16.77
C ALA A 166 -11.47 -5.95 -16.65
N LEU A 167 -12.22 -6.11 -15.55
CA LEU A 167 -13.14 -7.23 -15.35
C LEU A 167 -14.28 -7.21 -16.37
N ALA A 168 -14.86 -6.04 -16.64
CA ALA A 168 -15.91 -5.89 -17.65
C ALA A 168 -15.42 -6.29 -19.06
N ARG A 169 -14.15 -6.01 -19.39
CA ARG A 169 -13.53 -6.39 -20.67
C ARG A 169 -13.22 -7.89 -20.79
N LEU A 170 -13.01 -8.60 -19.69
CA LEU A 170 -12.83 -10.05 -19.70
C LEU A 170 -14.15 -10.81 -19.86
N ALA A 171 -15.26 -10.21 -19.39
CA ALA A 171 -16.58 -10.83 -19.44
C ALA A 171 -17.31 -10.65 -20.79
N SER A 172 -16.80 -9.78 -21.67
CA SER A 172 -17.30 -9.50 -23.02
C SER A 172 -16.60 -10.33 -24.09
#